data_AF-A0A2D5AWX6-F1
#
_entry.id   AF-A0A2D5AWX6-F1
#
_cell.length_a   1.000
_cell.length_b   1.000
_cell.length_c   1.000
_cell.angle_alpha   90.00
_cell.angle_beta   90.00
_cell.angle_gamma   90.00
#
_symmetry.space_group_name_H-M   'P 1'
#
loop_
_entity.id
_entity.type
_entity.pdbx_description
1 polymer ?
#
loop_
_entity_poly.entity_id
_entity_poly.type
_entity_poly.pdbx_seq_one_letter_code
_entity_poly.pdbx_strand_id
1 'polypeptide(L)'
;MKRAFLFPSLLVVLFSGCASTSENETPSATAREIKSPGKEARELDALERELGLARARLAKVELEQSFSEEQLETKIRHGKTEIGIAEAGLARFREVDGPNQLASEKLNLRTAKDRAQEAADELKQIEIMYKEQDLDDLTAEFVVSRGRRSAERAAARIVIQEGTLLALEERELPQKEQELGLALDKAISGLQNTEREGEIVRHGKAIALQEAENEIARLENELVALREKVEP
;
A
#
# COMPACT_ATOMS: atom_id res chain seq x y z
N MET A 1 -14.10 4.54 -22.63
CA MET A 1 -14.53 3.14 -22.81
C MET A 1 -14.59 2.47 -21.44
N LYS A 2 -15.81 2.27 -20.90
CA LYS A 2 -16.04 1.66 -19.57
C LYS A 2 -16.13 0.14 -19.75
N ARG A 3 -15.20 -0.62 -19.18
CA ARG A 3 -15.30 -2.09 -19.13
C ARG A 3 -16.02 -2.49 -17.85
N ALA A 4 -17.25 -2.96 -18.01
CA ALA A 4 -18.03 -3.59 -16.96
C ALA A 4 -17.41 -4.96 -16.64
N PHE A 5 -16.89 -5.11 -15.42
CA PHE A 5 -16.50 -6.41 -14.90
C PHE A 5 -17.73 -7.07 -14.24
N LEU A 6 -18.32 -8.01 -14.96
CA LEU A 6 -19.27 -8.99 -14.45
C LEU A 6 -18.49 -9.98 -13.58
N PHE A 7 -18.65 -9.91 -12.26
CA PHE A 7 -18.21 -10.95 -11.34
C PHE A 7 -19.25 -12.08 -11.33
N PRO A 8 -18.83 -13.36 -11.47
CA PRO A 8 -19.74 -14.49 -11.43
C PRO A 8 -20.13 -14.81 -9.99
N SER A 9 -21.44 -15.01 -9.78
CA SER A 9 -22.06 -15.52 -8.56
C SER A 9 -21.38 -16.81 -8.08
N LEU A 10 -20.84 -16.78 -6.87
CA LEU A 10 -20.31 -17.97 -6.21
C LEU A 10 -21.47 -18.75 -5.57
N LEU A 11 -21.55 -20.01 -6.00
CA LEU A 11 -22.49 -21.05 -5.63
C LEU A 11 -22.41 -21.36 -4.12
N VAL A 12 -23.54 -21.22 -3.41
CA VAL A 12 -23.72 -21.67 -2.02
C VAL A 12 -23.91 -23.19 -2.04
N VAL A 13 -22.96 -23.94 -1.48
CA VAL A 13 -23.11 -25.39 -1.24
C VAL A 13 -23.64 -25.60 0.18
N LEU A 14 -24.92 -25.94 0.26
CA LEU A 14 -25.60 -26.46 1.45
C LEU A 14 -25.10 -27.88 1.72
N PHE A 15 -24.31 -28.07 2.78
CA PHE A 15 -24.08 -29.40 3.34
C PHE A 15 -25.16 -29.73 4.37
N SER A 16 -26.15 -30.47 3.86
CA SER A 16 -27.05 -31.33 4.62
C SER A 16 -26.30 -32.61 4.98
N GLY A 17 -26.34 -33.09 6.22
CA GLY A 17 -25.78 -34.41 6.54
C GLY A 17 -25.68 -34.81 8.01
N CYS A 18 -26.51 -35.79 8.35
CA CYS A 18 -26.29 -36.86 9.33
C CYS A 18 -26.56 -36.58 10.81
N ALA A 19 -27.84 -36.74 11.15
CA ALA A 19 -28.29 -37.29 12.43
C ALA A 19 -27.77 -38.72 12.60
N SER A 20 -27.08 -38.98 13.73
CA SER A 20 -26.78 -40.34 14.20
C SER A 20 -27.43 -40.54 15.58
N THR A 21 -28.53 -41.28 15.58
CA THR A 21 -29.14 -41.90 16.75
C THR A 21 -28.26 -43.04 17.24
N SER A 22 -27.66 -42.89 18.43
CA SER A 22 -26.99 -44.00 19.13
C SER A 22 -27.88 -44.54 20.23
N GLU A 23 -27.99 -45.87 20.24
CA GLU A 23 -28.85 -46.68 21.08
C GLU A 23 -28.52 -46.57 22.57
N ASN A 24 -29.58 -46.69 23.35
CA ASN A 24 -29.64 -46.55 24.80
C ASN A 24 -29.44 -47.93 25.43
N GLU A 25 -28.21 -48.28 25.78
CA GLU A 25 -27.93 -49.46 26.62
C GLU A 25 -27.99 -49.05 28.10
N THR A 26 -28.98 -49.58 28.82
CA THR A 26 -29.13 -49.49 30.27
C THR A 26 -28.12 -50.39 31.01
N PRO A 27 -27.21 -49.85 31.85
CA PRO A 27 -26.42 -50.66 32.76
C PRO A 27 -27.15 -50.85 34.10
N SER A 28 -27.25 -52.11 34.50
CA SER A 28 -27.77 -52.61 35.77
C SER A 28 -27.03 -52.02 36.98
N ALA A 29 -27.80 -51.46 37.91
CA ALA A 29 -27.33 -50.75 39.10
C ALA A 29 -26.76 -51.71 40.16
N THR A 30 -25.45 -51.63 40.39
CA THR A 30 -24.82 -52.03 41.65
C THR A 30 -24.47 -50.75 42.41
N ALA A 31 -25.35 -50.35 43.33
CA ALA A 31 -25.18 -49.18 44.18
C ALA A 31 -24.04 -49.43 45.20
N ARG A 32 -22.81 -49.09 44.81
CA ARG A 32 -21.71 -48.84 45.76
C ARG A 32 -21.94 -47.48 46.41
N GLU A 33 -22.07 -47.47 47.72
CA GLU A 33 -22.17 -46.27 48.55
C GLU A 33 -20.85 -45.48 48.47
N ILE A 34 -20.75 -44.56 47.51
CA ILE A 34 -19.60 -43.67 47.35
C ILE A 34 -19.65 -42.66 48.50
N LYS A 35 -18.77 -42.84 49.49
CA LYS A 35 -18.49 -41.80 50.49
C LYS A 35 -18.08 -40.54 49.75
N SER A 36 -18.97 -39.55 49.74
CA SER A 36 -18.76 -38.29 49.06
C SER A 36 -17.50 -37.61 49.63
N PRO A 37 -16.58 -37.10 48.81
CA PRO A 37 -15.45 -36.35 49.31
C PRO A 37 -15.95 -35.16 50.14
N GLY A 38 -15.24 -34.88 51.24
CA GLY A 38 -15.52 -33.75 52.12
C GLY A 38 -15.55 -32.43 51.34
N LYS A 39 -16.24 -31.43 51.88
CA LYS A 39 -16.44 -30.13 51.21
C LYS A 39 -15.11 -29.49 50.77
N GLU A 40 -14.08 -29.56 51.61
CA GLU A 40 -12.76 -28.98 51.33
C GLU A 40 -12.04 -29.68 50.16
N ALA A 41 -12.18 -31.00 50.03
CA ALA A 41 -11.57 -31.75 48.93
C ALA A 41 -12.17 -31.35 47.56
N ARG A 42 -13.46 -30.98 47.53
CA ARG A 42 -14.11 -30.46 46.31
C ARG A 42 -13.67 -29.05 45.97
N GLU A 43 -13.46 -28.21 46.99
CA GLU A 43 -12.94 -26.85 46.84
C GLU A 43 -11.50 -26.86 46.31
N LEU A 44 -10.67 -27.78 46.80
CA LEU A 44 -9.29 -27.96 46.32
C LEU A 44 -9.26 -28.36 44.83
N ASP A 45 -10.05 -29.36 44.43
CA ASP A 45 -10.16 -29.80 43.03
C ASP A 45 -10.74 -28.69 42.12
N ALA A 46 -11.64 -27.84 42.64
CA ALA A 46 -12.12 -26.66 41.92
C ALA A 46 -11.02 -25.61 41.69
N LEU A 47 -10.25 -25.27 42.72
CA LEU A 47 -9.12 -24.33 42.63
C LEU A 47 -8.01 -24.85 41.71
N GLU A 48 -7.70 -26.15 41.75
CA GLU A 48 -6.72 -26.75 40.84
C GLU A 48 -7.14 -26.64 39.37
N ARG A 49 -8.42 -26.88 39.07
CA ARG A 49 -8.96 -26.65 37.73
C ARG A 49 -8.90 -25.18 37.33
N GLU A 50 -9.27 -24.28 38.23
CA GLU A 50 -9.24 -22.83 37.98
C GLU A 50 -7.81 -22.34 37.70
N LEU A 51 -6.83 -22.80 38.49
CA LEU A 51 -5.41 -22.53 38.27
C LEU A 51 -4.94 -23.08 36.92
N GLY A 52 -5.36 -24.30 36.56
CA GLY A 52 -5.07 -24.87 35.24
C GLY A 52 -5.60 -24.02 34.09
N LEU A 53 -6.84 -23.51 34.20
CA LEU A 53 -7.43 -22.59 33.23
C LEU A 53 -6.71 -21.23 33.20
N ALA A 54 -6.32 -20.69 34.36
CA ALA A 54 -5.57 -19.44 34.45
C ALA A 54 -4.20 -19.55 33.77
N ARG A 55 -3.47 -20.66 33.98
CA ARG A 55 -2.22 -20.96 33.28
C ARG A 55 -2.41 -21.09 31.77
N ALA A 56 -3.48 -21.74 31.32
CA ALA A 56 -3.80 -21.81 29.89
C ALA A 56 -4.13 -20.42 29.29
N ARG A 57 -4.77 -19.53 30.07
CA ARG A 57 -5.02 -18.14 29.66
C ARG A 57 -3.72 -17.35 29.55
N LEU A 58 -2.79 -17.49 30.51
CA LEU A 58 -1.47 -16.87 30.42
C LEU A 58 -0.73 -17.31 29.15
N ALA A 59 -0.63 -18.62 28.92
CA ALA A 59 0.01 -19.17 27.71
C ALA A 59 -0.62 -18.66 26.41
N LYS A 60 -1.95 -18.47 26.41
CA LYS A 60 -2.66 -17.84 25.29
C LYS A 60 -2.25 -16.38 25.11
N VAL A 61 -2.18 -15.58 26.17
CA VAL A 61 -1.78 -14.17 26.10
C VAL A 61 -0.34 -14.03 25.60
N GLU A 62 0.57 -14.89 26.07
CA GLU A 62 1.97 -14.94 25.59
C GLU A 62 2.05 -15.24 24.09
N LEU A 63 1.29 -16.22 23.60
CA LEU A 63 1.23 -16.55 22.18
C LEU A 63 0.61 -15.42 21.34
N GLU A 64 -0.44 -14.77 21.84
CA GLU A 64 -1.02 -13.62 21.16
C GLU A 64 -0.06 -12.42 21.13
N GLN A 65 0.76 -12.23 22.18
CA GLN A 65 1.78 -11.21 22.20
C GLN A 65 2.83 -11.46 21.12
N SER A 66 3.45 -12.65 21.10
CA SER A 66 4.49 -12.98 20.11
C SER A 66 3.97 -12.87 18.68
N PHE A 67 2.76 -13.39 18.41
CA PHE A 67 2.12 -13.27 17.11
C PHE A 67 1.86 -11.81 16.72
N SER A 68 1.42 -10.97 17.66
CA SER A 68 1.20 -9.54 17.39
C SER A 68 2.50 -8.79 17.11
N GLU A 69 3.60 -9.17 17.76
CA GLU A 69 4.93 -8.60 17.53
C GLU A 69 5.46 -8.95 16.13
N GLU A 70 5.33 -10.21 15.70
CA GLU A 70 5.72 -10.65 14.35
C GLU A 70 4.94 -9.93 13.25
N GLN A 71 3.62 -9.75 13.45
CA GLN A 71 2.79 -8.99 12.52
C GLN A 71 3.23 -7.52 12.44
N LEU A 72 3.49 -6.91 13.59
CA LEU A 72 3.94 -5.53 13.66
C LEU A 72 5.29 -5.35 12.97
N GLU A 73 6.25 -6.26 13.22
CA GLU A 73 7.56 -6.22 12.57
C GLU A 73 7.43 -6.32 11.05
N THR A 74 6.57 -7.21 10.57
CA THR A 74 6.29 -7.36 9.14
C THR A 74 5.72 -6.07 8.54
N LYS A 75 4.76 -5.43 9.22
CA LYS A 75 4.19 -4.15 8.77
C LYS A 75 5.23 -3.03 8.75
N ILE A 76 6.08 -2.95 9.78
CA ILE A 76 7.18 -1.97 9.85
C ILE A 76 8.16 -2.19 8.69
N ARG A 77 8.56 -3.44 8.44
CA ARG A 77 9.46 -3.80 7.32
C ARG A 77 8.85 -3.40 5.97
N HIS A 78 7.55 -3.64 5.80
CA HIS A 78 6.82 -3.21 4.61
C HIS A 78 6.82 -1.69 4.47
N GLY A 79 6.45 -0.94 5.52
CA GLY A 79 6.45 0.53 5.50
C GLY A 79 7.83 1.12 5.18
N LYS A 80 8.92 0.55 5.73
CA LYS A 80 10.29 0.94 5.39
C LYS A 80 10.62 0.70 3.91
N THR A 81 10.10 -0.39 3.34
CA THR A 81 10.29 -0.71 1.92
C THR A 81 9.53 0.28 1.04
N GLU A 82 8.30 0.64 1.42
CA GLU A 82 7.50 1.65 0.72
C GLU A 82 8.18 3.03 0.73
N ILE A 83 8.76 3.44 1.86
CA ILE A 83 9.57 4.67 1.94
C ILE A 83 10.73 4.60 0.96
N GLY A 84 11.53 3.53 0.98
CA GLY A 84 12.68 3.40 0.08
C GLY A 84 12.30 3.44 -1.40
N ILE A 85 11.15 2.85 -1.78
CA ILE A 85 10.62 2.93 -3.14
C ILE A 85 10.20 4.36 -3.50
N ALA A 86 9.52 5.06 -2.60
CA ALA A 86 9.08 6.44 -2.82
C ALA A 86 10.27 7.41 -2.91
N GLU A 87 11.26 7.27 -2.03
CA GLU A 87 12.51 8.03 -2.06
C GLU A 87 13.27 7.82 -3.36
N ALA A 88 13.47 6.55 -3.77
CA ALA A 88 14.13 6.22 -5.02
C ALA A 88 13.38 6.76 -6.24
N GLY A 89 12.04 6.73 -6.21
CA GLY A 89 11.20 7.29 -7.25
C GLY A 89 11.36 8.81 -7.39
N LEU A 90 11.33 9.54 -6.27
CA LEU A 90 11.55 10.99 -6.25
C LEU A 90 12.96 11.36 -6.69
N ALA A 91 13.98 10.66 -6.19
CA ALA A 91 15.38 10.89 -6.56
C ALA A 91 15.60 10.66 -8.06
N ARG A 92 15.12 9.52 -8.59
CA ARG A 92 15.22 9.21 -10.02
C ARG A 92 14.53 10.27 -10.89
N PHE A 93 13.38 10.77 -10.47
CA PHE A 93 12.70 11.83 -11.20
C PHE A 93 13.54 13.12 -11.24
N ARG A 94 14.06 13.55 -10.09
CA ARG A 94 14.88 14.76 -9.97
C ARG A 94 16.18 14.69 -10.77
N GLU A 95 16.85 13.54 -10.70
CA GLU A 95 18.20 13.39 -11.25
C GLU A 95 18.18 12.98 -12.74
N VAL A 96 17.16 12.24 -13.17
CA VAL A 96 17.16 11.59 -14.48
C VAL A 96 15.92 11.97 -15.29
N ASP A 97 14.73 11.57 -14.84
CA ASP A 97 13.56 11.59 -15.72
C ASP A 97 13.11 13.03 -16.06
N GLY A 98 13.06 13.93 -15.07
CA GLY A 98 12.70 15.34 -15.26
C GLY A 98 13.66 16.11 -16.17
N PRO A 99 14.98 16.11 -15.88
CA PRO A 99 15.97 16.74 -16.75
C PRO A 99 15.98 16.19 -18.17
N ASN A 100 15.82 14.87 -18.35
CA ASN A 100 15.75 14.25 -19.68
C ASN A 100 14.51 14.68 -20.46
N GLN A 101 13.34 14.75 -19.83
CA GLN A 101 12.12 15.27 -20.46
C GLN A 101 12.32 16.72 -20.91
N LEU A 102 12.83 17.57 -20.03
CA LEU A 102 13.10 18.98 -20.34
C LEU A 102 14.12 19.12 -21.49
N ALA A 103 15.20 18.33 -21.46
CA ALA A 103 16.22 18.34 -22.51
C ALA A 103 15.65 17.89 -23.86
N SER A 104 14.80 16.86 -23.87
CA SER A 104 14.13 16.37 -25.08
C SER A 104 13.24 17.45 -25.70
N GLU A 105 12.43 18.14 -24.90
CA GLU A 105 11.56 19.20 -25.43
C GLU A 105 12.34 20.43 -25.90
N LYS A 106 13.45 20.77 -25.23
CA LYS A 106 14.38 21.80 -25.72
C LYS A 106 14.98 21.43 -27.08
N LEU A 107 15.34 20.16 -27.29
CA LEU A 107 15.82 19.67 -28.58
C LEU A 107 14.73 19.72 -29.67
N ASN A 108 13.48 19.38 -29.32
CA ASN A 108 12.33 19.49 -30.22
C ASN A 108 12.11 20.94 -30.67
N LEU A 109 12.14 21.88 -29.73
CA LEU A 109 12.03 23.31 -30.02
C LEU A 109 13.15 23.80 -30.92
N ARG A 110 14.41 23.43 -30.63
CA ARG A 110 15.56 23.78 -31.47
C ARG A 110 15.40 23.25 -32.90
N THR A 111 15.03 21.98 -33.04
CA THR A 111 14.79 21.36 -34.35
C THR A 111 13.67 22.05 -35.11
N ALA A 112 12.62 22.51 -34.43
CA ALA A 112 11.54 23.30 -35.04
C ALA A 112 12.04 24.67 -35.53
N LYS A 113 12.92 25.34 -34.77
CA LYS A 113 13.55 26.61 -35.16
C LYS A 113 14.45 26.44 -36.38
N ASP A 114 15.31 25.42 -36.37
CA ASP A 114 16.21 25.12 -37.50
C ASP A 114 15.40 24.89 -38.80
N ARG A 115 14.33 24.08 -38.73
CA ARG A 115 13.44 23.83 -39.89
C ARG A 115 12.70 25.08 -40.37
N ALA A 116 12.30 25.97 -39.46
CA ALA A 116 11.65 27.21 -39.85
C ALA A 116 12.63 28.16 -40.54
N GLN A 117 13.87 28.21 -40.06
CA GLN A 117 14.94 28.97 -40.70
C GLN A 117 15.23 28.43 -42.10
N GLU A 118 15.38 27.11 -42.26
CA GLU A 118 15.57 26.46 -43.56
C GLU A 118 14.43 26.78 -44.53
N ALA A 119 13.17 26.68 -44.10
CA ALA A 119 12.01 26.99 -44.93
C ALA A 119 11.93 28.48 -45.32
N ALA A 120 12.36 29.38 -44.44
CA ALA A 120 12.43 30.81 -44.73
C ALA A 120 13.54 31.14 -45.73
N ASP A 121 14.72 30.52 -45.58
CA ASP A 121 15.84 30.68 -46.49
C ASP A 121 15.53 30.10 -47.89
N GLU A 122 14.87 28.95 -47.96
CA GLU A 122 14.39 28.35 -49.21
C GLU A 122 13.38 29.27 -49.91
N LEU A 123 12.39 29.80 -49.17
CA LEU A 123 11.43 30.77 -49.73
C LEU A 123 12.13 32.00 -50.31
N LYS A 124 13.11 32.55 -49.60
CA LYS A 124 13.88 33.70 -50.06
C LYS A 124 14.64 33.39 -51.35
N GLN A 125 15.21 32.19 -51.48
CA GLN A 125 15.89 31.76 -52.72
C GLN A 125 14.89 31.64 -53.88
N ILE A 126 13.72 31.04 -53.65
CA ILE A 126 12.64 30.95 -54.65
C ILE A 126 12.21 32.35 -55.12
N GLU A 127 11.99 33.28 -54.18
CA GLU A 127 11.61 34.65 -54.49
C GLU A 127 12.67 35.40 -55.31
N ILE A 128 13.96 35.20 -55.03
CA ILE A 128 15.06 35.78 -55.84
C ILE A 128 15.05 35.19 -57.25
N MET A 129 14.99 33.86 -57.37
CA MET A 129 15.06 33.17 -58.67
C MET A 129 13.93 33.57 -59.62
N TYR A 130 12.68 33.68 -59.13
CA TYR A 130 11.54 34.05 -59.96
C TYR A 130 11.41 35.55 -60.20
N LYS A 131 12.06 36.41 -59.41
CA LYS A 131 12.10 37.85 -59.67
C LYS A 131 12.96 38.20 -60.90
N GLU A 132 13.94 37.36 -61.22
CA GLU A 132 14.90 37.58 -62.31
C GLU A 132 14.49 36.90 -63.63
N GLN A 133 13.48 36.02 -63.62
CA GLN A 133 13.05 35.25 -64.80
C GLN A 133 11.74 35.78 -65.38
N ASP A 134 11.73 36.02 -66.69
CA ASP A 134 10.56 36.41 -67.51
C ASP A 134 9.67 35.17 -67.82
N LEU A 135 9.26 34.44 -66.77
CA LEU A 135 8.40 33.26 -66.88
C LEU A 135 6.92 33.63 -66.78
N ASP A 136 6.04 32.78 -67.33
CA ASP A 136 4.58 32.90 -67.16
C ASP A 136 4.20 33.08 -65.68
N ASP A 137 3.66 34.26 -65.36
CA ASP A 137 3.40 34.76 -64.00
C ASP A 137 2.69 33.75 -63.10
N LEU A 138 1.79 32.94 -63.66
CA LEU A 138 0.93 32.02 -62.90
C LEU A 138 1.70 30.85 -62.26
N THR A 139 2.73 30.33 -62.93
CA THR A 139 3.51 29.19 -62.39
C THR A 139 4.46 29.67 -61.29
N ALA A 140 5.08 30.83 -61.49
CA ALA A 140 5.94 31.49 -60.49
C ALA A 140 5.15 31.78 -59.21
N GLU A 141 3.94 32.34 -59.34
CA GLU A 141 3.06 32.62 -58.20
C GLU A 141 2.74 31.36 -57.40
N PHE A 142 2.44 30.24 -58.07
CA PHE A 142 2.11 28.98 -57.39
C PHE A 142 3.29 28.43 -56.57
N VAL A 143 4.51 28.49 -57.10
CA VAL A 143 5.71 28.00 -56.41
C VAL A 143 6.03 28.89 -55.20
N VAL A 144 6.02 30.21 -55.36
CA VAL A 144 6.22 31.17 -54.25
C VAL A 144 5.14 30.98 -53.18
N SER A 145 3.88 30.84 -53.58
CA SER A 145 2.75 30.60 -52.68
C SER A 145 2.89 29.29 -51.88
N ARG A 146 3.40 28.22 -52.52
CA ARG A 146 3.70 26.96 -51.83
C ARG A 146 4.84 27.12 -50.82
N GLY A 147 5.93 27.81 -51.20
CA GLY A 147 7.05 28.11 -50.30
C GLY A 147 6.60 28.91 -49.09
N ARG A 148 5.81 29.97 -49.30
CA ARG A 148 5.25 30.81 -48.23
C ARG A 148 4.44 30.01 -47.23
N ARG A 149 3.51 29.17 -47.71
CA ARG A 149 2.74 28.27 -46.83
C ARG A 149 3.64 27.29 -46.06
N SER A 150 4.76 26.86 -46.62
CA SER A 150 5.72 25.99 -45.93
C SER A 150 6.39 26.73 -44.77
N ALA A 151 6.91 27.92 -45.02
CA ALA A 151 7.53 28.78 -44.02
C ALA A 151 6.53 29.16 -42.90
N GLU A 152 5.29 29.54 -43.25
CA GLU A 152 4.23 29.84 -42.28
C GLU A 152 3.92 28.66 -41.36
N ARG A 153 3.80 27.44 -41.90
CA ARG A 153 3.58 26.24 -41.09
C ARG A 153 4.76 25.95 -40.17
N ALA A 154 5.99 26.16 -40.64
CA ALA A 154 7.18 25.95 -39.84
C ALA A 154 7.26 26.98 -38.68
N ALA A 155 6.92 28.25 -38.94
CA ALA A 155 6.81 29.27 -37.91
C ALA A 155 5.72 28.95 -36.88
N ALA A 156 4.53 28.53 -37.32
CA ALA A 156 3.46 28.10 -36.42
C ALA A 156 3.87 26.92 -35.53
N ARG A 157 4.72 26.02 -36.04
CA ARG A 157 5.26 24.90 -35.26
C ARG A 157 6.14 25.36 -34.11
N ILE A 158 6.92 26.44 -34.27
CA ILE A 158 7.71 27.03 -33.17
C ILE A 158 6.79 27.44 -32.04
N VAL A 159 5.74 28.21 -32.32
CA VAL A 159 4.80 28.71 -31.31
C VAL A 159 4.20 27.57 -30.48
N ILE A 160 3.83 26.46 -31.15
CA ILE A 160 3.33 25.26 -30.47
C ILE A 160 4.41 24.66 -29.56
N GLN A 161 5.64 24.50 -30.03
CA GLN A 161 6.73 23.91 -29.25
C GLN A 161 7.15 24.80 -28.08
N GLU A 162 7.11 26.13 -28.22
CA GLU A 162 7.36 27.07 -27.12
C GLU A 162 6.27 26.95 -26.05
N GLY A 163 5.00 26.86 -26.45
CA GLY A 163 3.88 26.62 -25.53
C GLY A 163 3.99 25.28 -24.79
N THR A 164 4.37 24.21 -25.49
CA THR A 164 4.59 22.89 -24.89
C THR A 164 5.74 22.92 -23.87
N LEU A 165 6.88 23.52 -24.24
CA LEU A 165 8.04 23.60 -23.34
C LEU A 165 7.70 24.41 -22.08
N LEU A 166 7.00 25.54 -22.23
CA LEU A 166 6.58 26.37 -21.10
C LEU A 166 5.60 25.62 -20.19
N ALA A 167 4.61 24.92 -20.75
CA ALA A 167 3.68 24.11 -19.96
C ALA A 167 4.38 22.98 -19.20
N LEU A 168 5.38 22.34 -19.82
CA LEU A 168 6.18 21.30 -19.20
C LEU A 168 6.99 21.86 -18.01
N GLU A 169 7.68 22.97 -18.22
CA GLU A 169 8.57 23.60 -17.24
C GLU A 169 7.81 24.21 -16.06
N GLU A 170 6.75 24.97 -16.31
CA GLU A 170 6.06 25.74 -15.27
C GLU A 170 5.02 24.93 -14.49
N ARG A 171 4.50 23.84 -15.08
CA ARG A 171 3.37 23.12 -14.50
C ARG A 171 3.63 21.63 -14.35
N GLU A 172 3.94 20.94 -15.44
CA GLU A 172 3.92 19.47 -15.42
C GLU A 172 5.08 18.88 -14.59
N LEU A 173 6.31 19.39 -14.75
CA LEU A 173 7.44 18.91 -13.95
C LEU A 173 7.29 19.23 -12.45
N PRO A 174 6.95 20.48 -12.04
CA PRO A 174 6.74 20.79 -10.62
C PRO A 174 5.58 19.98 -10.00
N GLN A 175 4.46 19.84 -10.72
CA GLN A 175 3.34 19.02 -10.25
C GLN A 175 3.78 17.57 -10.06
N LYS A 176 4.54 17.01 -11.01
CA LYS A 176 5.01 15.63 -10.90
C LYS A 176 5.96 15.43 -9.72
N GLU A 177 6.85 16.38 -9.49
CA GLU A 177 7.73 16.37 -8.32
C GLU A 177 6.92 16.42 -7.01
N GLN A 178 5.93 17.31 -6.94
CA GLN A 178 5.06 17.44 -5.78
C GLN A 178 4.26 16.15 -5.52
N GLU A 179 3.72 15.52 -6.57
CA GLU A 179 3.02 14.23 -6.46
C GLU A 179 3.93 13.13 -5.87
N LEU A 180 5.18 13.05 -6.32
CA LEU A 180 6.17 12.09 -5.80
C LEU A 180 6.57 12.43 -4.36
N GLY A 181 6.72 13.71 -4.02
CA GLY A 181 6.97 14.18 -2.66
C GLY A 181 5.83 13.79 -1.71
N LEU A 182 4.58 14.02 -2.11
CA LEU A 182 3.40 13.62 -1.33
C LEU A 182 3.31 12.10 -1.13
N ALA A 183 3.74 11.31 -2.13
CA ALA A 183 3.81 9.86 -1.99
C ALA A 183 4.82 9.43 -0.92
N LEU A 184 5.99 10.07 -0.88
CA LEU A 184 7.00 9.86 0.16
C LEU A 184 6.46 10.25 1.55
N ASP A 185 5.90 11.46 1.69
CA ASP A 185 5.34 11.95 2.95
C ASP A 185 4.25 11.01 3.49
N LYS A 186 3.40 10.49 2.59
CA LYS A 186 2.38 9.50 2.93
C LYS A 186 2.97 8.19 3.43
N ALA A 187 4.03 7.67 2.78
CA ALA A 187 4.72 6.45 3.21
C ALA A 187 5.36 6.63 4.60
N ILE A 188 6.02 7.76 4.83
CA ILE A 188 6.61 8.12 6.14
C ILE A 188 5.53 8.17 7.22
N SER A 189 4.44 8.89 6.95
CA SER A 189 3.32 9.01 7.89
C SER A 189 2.66 7.65 8.18
N GLY A 190 2.56 6.78 7.16
CA GLY A 190 2.05 5.42 7.29
C GLY A 190 2.90 4.54 8.21
N LEU A 191 4.23 4.62 8.07
CA LEU A 191 5.16 3.92 8.97
C LEU A 191 5.03 4.44 10.41
N GLN A 192 5.03 5.77 10.62
CA GLN A 192 4.89 6.36 11.94
C GLN A 192 3.58 5.95 12.64
N ASN A 193 2.47 5.89 11.90
CA ASN A 193 1.19 5.43 12.45
C ASN A 193 1.25 3.94 12.82
N THR A 194 1.87 3.11 11.99
CA THR A 194 2.08 1.68 12.28
C THR A 194 2.91 1.49 13.55
N GLU A 195 3.96 2.29 13.74
CA GLU A 195 4.79 2.25 14.95
C GLU A 195 3.99 2.62 16.20
N ARG A 196 3.20 3.70 16.15
CA ARG A 196 2.31 4.10 17.26
C ARG A 196 1.25 3.04 17.57
N GLU A 197 0.61 2.48 16.56
CA GLU A 197 -0.34 1.37 16.74
C GLU A 197 0.35 0.18 17.42
N GLY A 198 1.59 -0.11 17.02
CA GLY A 198 2.41 -1.13 17.63
C GLY A 198 2.69 -0.90 19.12
N GLU A 199 3.02 0.33 19.51
CA GLU A 199 3.21 0.71 20.92
C GLU A 199 1.94 0.48 21.75
N ILE A 200 0.78 0.90 21.22
CA ILE A 200 -0.52 0.68 21.88
C ILE A 200 -0.78 -0.82 22.08
N VAL A 201 -0.53 -1.63 21.05
CA VAL A 201 -0.71 -3.09 21.13
C VAL A 201 0.23 -3.71 22.16
N ARG A 202 1.52 -3.35 22.18
CA ARG A 202 2.49 -3.86 23.16
C ARG A 202 2.07 -3.52 24.58
N HIS A 203 1.65 -2.27 24.84
CA HIS A 203 1.17 -1.88 26.16
C HIS A 203 -0.09 -2.65 26.56
N GLY A 204 -1.05 -2.82 25.65
CA GLY A 204 -2.25 -3.62 25.92
C GLY A 204 -1.94 -5.09 26.25
N LYS A 205 -0.98 -5.70 25.54
CA LYS A 205 -0.53 -7.07 25.82
C LYS A 205 0.23 -7.19 27.13
N ALA A 206 1.08 -6.21 27.46
CA ALA A 206 1.79 -6.17 28.73
C ALA A 206 0.83 -6.11 29.93
N ILE A 207 -0.24 -5.30 29.83
CA ILE A 207 -1.29 -5.25 30.86
C ILE A 207 -2.00 -6.60 31.00
N ALA A 208 -2.41 -7.20 29.87
CA ALA A 208 -3.10 -8.49 29.89
C ALA A 208 -2.23 -9.63 30.47
N LEU A 209 -0.92 -9.60 30.20
CA LEU A 209 0.03 -10.55 30.75
C LEU A 209 0.17 -10.37 32.26
N GLN A 210 0.35 -9.13 32.72
CA GLN A 210 0.41 -8.81 34.15
C GLN A 210 -0.88 -9.22 34.89
N GLU A 211 -2.05 -9.00 34.29
CA GLU A 211 -3.34 -9.44 34.86
C GLU A 211 -3.41 -10.97 34.98
N ALA A 212 -2.98 -11.70 33.96
CA ALA A 212 -2.96 -13.16 33.97
C ALA A 212 -1.97 -13.73 35.01
N GLU A 213 -0.79 -13.13 35.15
CA GLU A 213 0.20 -13.49 36.18
C GLU A 213 -0.32 -13.25 37.59
N ASN A 214 -0.92 -12.07 37.84
CA ASN A 214 -1.51 -11.74 39.13
C ASN A 214 -2.62 -12.72 39.52
N GLU A 215 -3.44 -13.14 38.56
CA GLU A 215 -4.51 -14.11 38.79
C GLU A 215 -3.97 -15.50 39.15
N ILE A 216 -2.92 -15.96 38.46
CA ILE A 216 -2.22 -17.21 38.81
C ILE A 216 -1.65 -17.11 40.22
N ALA A 217 -0.94 -16.01 40.54
CA ALA A 217 -0.37 -15.82 41.87
C ALA A 217 -1.43 -15.80 42.98
N ARG A 218 -2.59 -15.17 42.73
CA ARG A 218 -3.74 -15.19 43.65
C ARG A 218 -4.24 -16.61 43.89
N LEU A 219 -4.50 -17.36 42.82
CA LEU A 219 -5.00 -18.74 42.89
C LEU A 219 -4.00 -19.69 43.56
N GLU A 220 -2.70 -19.53 43.30
CA GLU A 220 -1.65 -20.32 43.97
C GLU A 220 -1.61 -20.06 45.48
N ASN A 221 -1.71 -18.80 45.90
CA ASN A 221 -1.78 -18.45 47.33
C ASN A 221 -3.03 -19.03 48.01
N GLU A 222 -4.20 -18.95 47.35
CA GLU A 222 -5.45 -19.54 47.86
C GLU A 222 -5.36 -21.06 47.98
N LEU A 223 -4.74 -21.71 46.99
CA LEU A 223 -4.56 -23.16 46.97
C LEU A 223 -3.60 -23.63 48.07
N VAL A 224 -2.49 -22.92 48.29
CA VAL A 224 -1.58 -23.18 49.42
C VAL A 224 -2.30 -23.04 50.75
N ALA A 225 -3.03 -21.95 50.96
CA ALA A 225 -3.77 -21.70 52.20
C ALA A 225 -4.89 -22.73 52.46
N LEU A 226 -5.50 -23.29 51.41
CA LEU A 226 -6.50 -24.36 51.54
C LEU A 226 -5.85 -25.71 51.85
N ARG A 227 -4.71 -26.02 51.23
CA ARG A 227 -3.95 -27.26 51.52
C ARG A 227 -3.50 -27.32 52.97
N GLU A 228 -2.97 -26.21 53.51
CA GLU A 228 -2.58 -26.11 54.92
C GLU A 228 -3.76 -26.35 55.89
N LYS A 229 -5.00 -26.04 55.48
CA LYS A 229 -6.20 -26.33 56.29
C LYS A 229 -6.63 -27.79 56.24
N VAL A 230 -6.39 -28.47 55.12
CA VAL A 230 -6.78 -29.87 54.89
C VAL A 230 -5.75 -30.84 55.47
N GLU A 231 -4.47 -30.45 55.51
CA GLU A 231 -3.34 -31.19 56.08
C GLU A 231 -2.77 -30.51 57.35
N PRO A 232 -3.54 -30.40 58.45
CA PRO A 232 -3.10 -29.73 59.67
C PRO A 232 -2.02 -30.49 60.47
#